data_AF-A0A0S7YW67-F1
#
_entry.id   AF-A0A0S7YW67-F1
#
_cell.length_a   1.000
_cell.length_b   1.000
_cell.length_c   1.000
_cell.angle_alpha   90.00
_cell.angle_beta   90.00
_cell.angle_gamma   90.00
#
_symmetry.space_group_name_H-M   'P 1'
#
loop_
_entity.id
_entity.type
_entity.pdbx_description
1 polymer ?
#
loop_
_entity_poly.entity_id
_entity_poly.type
_entity_poly.pdbx_seq_one_letter_code
_entity_poly.pdbx_strand_id
1 'polypeptide(L)'
;MKISLSHPRSPFSTVKPYGDMIVQINDLDRKGFREWLFCPQMLFGASDKWWGQGGGRGNSHEGLDIGTYRDRYDGIQHLDETTTVPAAVDGVVAAMIDDFLGKTVILRHCCRDGADLLSLYGHTQPRAGLRIDRPVTAGERIATLMRPADVNFSVSTHLHLSFVRCTGSSPVEDLHWNTIGAIPGLTFIDPLPVIGCRYRVVDIPSMRASKP
;
A
#
# COMPACT_ATOMS: atom_id res chain seq x y z
N MET A 1 32.30 25.17 0.99
CA MET A 1 32.55 23.73 1.12
C MET A 1 31.20 23.03 1.19
N LYS A 2 30.68 22.53 0.06
CA LYS A 2 29.37 21.84 -0.02
C LYS A 2 29.62 20.35 0.14
N ILE A 3 29.14 19.77 1.23
CA ILE A 3 29.13 18.32 1.41
C ILE A 3 28.05 17.77 0.49
N SER A 4 28.47 17.10 -0.58
CA SER A 4 27.59 16.32 -1.45
C SER A 4 27.18 15.07 -0.67
N LEU A 5 25.92 15.03 -0.23
CA LEU A 5 25.32 13.80 0.28
C LEU A 5 24.98 12.93 -0.93
N SER A 6 25.94 12.08 -1.32
CA SER A 6 25.68 10.94 -2.19
C SER A 6 24.62 10.08 -1.50
N HIS A 7 23.40 10.11 -2.03
CA HIS A 7 22.34 9.21 -1.60
C HIS A 7 22.80 7.77 -1.86
N PRO A 8 22.73 6.85 -0.89
CA PRO A 8 22.93 5.45 -1.18
C PRO A 8 21.89 5.02 -2.21
N ARG A 9 22.35 4.36 -3.28
CA ARG A 9 21.47 3.81 -4.31
C ARG A 9 20.44 2.91 -3.63
N SER A 10 19.18 3.29 -3.78
CA SER A 10 18.04 2.49 -3.37
C SER A 10 18.17 1.05 -3.91
N PRO A 11 17.85 0.02 -3.11
CA PRO A 11 17.84 -1.37 -3.58
C PRO A 11 16.85 -1.60 -4.75
N PHE A 12 16.00 -0.61 -5.07
CA PHE A 12 14.98 -0.66 -6.11
C PHE A 12 15.46 -0.25 -7.53
N SER A 13 16.76 0.01 -7.75
CA SER A 13 17.27 0.66 -8.99
C SER A 13 17.16 -0.12 -10.32
N THR A 14 16.64 -1.35 -10.33
CA THR A 14 16.37 -2.13 -11.57
C THR A 14 14.91 -2.57 -11.70
N VAL A 15 14.07 -2.22 -10.72
CA VAL A 15 12.67 -2.65 -10.65
C VAL A 15 11.80 -1.50 -11.15
N LYS A 16 10.85 -1.81 -12.03
CA LYS A 16 9.83 -0.84 -12.46
C LYS A 16 9.19 -0.23 -11.22
N PRO A 17 8.97 1.09 -11.14
CA PRO A 17 8.34 1.66 -9.97
C PRO A 17 6.96 1.04 -9.70
N TYR A 18 6.64 0.77 -8.44
CA TYR A 18 5.45 0.00 -8.06
C TYR A 18 4.14 0.63 -8.56
N GLY A 19 4.05 1.96 -8.55
CA GLY A 19 2.89 2.66 -9.10
C GLY A 19 2.66 2.32 -10.58
N ASP A 20 3.72 2.20 -11.36
CA ASP A 20 3.65 1.84 -12.78
C ASP A 20 3.35 0.34 -12.97
N MET A 21 3.75 -0.53 -12.04
CA MET A 21 3.37 -1.94 -12.06
C MET A 21 1.86 -2.12 -11.92
N ILE A 22 1.22 -1.41 -10.99
CA ILE A 22 -0.24 -1.44 -10.81
C ILE A 22 -0.94 -0.95 -12.09
N VAL A 23 -0.44 0.13 -12.70
CA VAL A 23 -0.97 0.68 -13.96
C VAL A 23 -0.91 -0.36 -15.07
N GLN A 24 0.26 -0.96 -15.28
CA GLN A 24 0.47 -1.91 -16.37
C GLN A 24 -0.35 -3.19 -16.19
N ILE A 25 -0.36 -3.77 -14.98
CA ILE A 25 -1.00 -5.07 -14.75
C ILE A 25 -2.53 -5.02 -14.82
N ASN A 26 -3.11 -3.83 -14.62
CA ASN A 26 -4.54 -3.56 -14.66
C ASN A 26 -4.99 -2.81 -15.93
N ASP A 27 -4.11 -2.70 -16.93
CA ASP A 27 -4.36 -2.00 -18.19
C ASP A 27 -4.87 -0.55 -18.01
N LEU A 28 -4.46 0.13 -16.93
CA LEU A 28 -4.94 1.49 -16.65
C LEU A 28 -4.45 2.48 -17.71
N ASP A 29 -3.31 2.22 -18.36
CA ASP A 29 -2.84 2.98 -19.52
C ASP A 29 -3.86 2.99 -20.66
N ARG A 30 -4.50 1.84 -20.95
CA ARG A 30 -5.55 1.73 -21.97
C ARG A 30 -6.81 2.49 -21.58
N LYS A 31 -7.09 2.55 -20.27
CA LYS A 31 -8.15 3.38 -19.67
C LYS A 31 -7.77 4.87 -19.61
N GLY A 32 -6.56 5.23 -20.02
CA GLY A 32 -6.09 6.61 -20.11
C GLY A 32 -5.52 7.15 -18.81
N PHE A 33 -4.95 6.30 -17.94
CA PHE A 33 -4.25 6.72 -16.72
C PHE A 33 -3.29 7.90 -16.98
N ARG A 34 -3.33 8.91 -16.10
CA ARG A 34 -2.40 10.05 -16.11
C ARG A 34 -1.55 10.12 -14.86
N GLU A 35 -2.16 10.03 -13.68
CA GLU A 35 -1.49 10.13 -12.39
C GLU A 35 -2.35 9.60 -11.26
N TRP A 36 -1.72 9.10 -10.20
CA TRP A 36 -2.38 8.76 -8.95
C TRP A 36 -2.85 10.02 -8.22
N LEU A 37 -4.00 9.94 -7.57
CA LEU A 37 -4.53 11.02 -6.75
C LEU A 37 -4.60 10.56 -5.30
N PHE A 38 -3.99 11.34 -4.41
CA PHE A 38 -4.05 11.12 -2.98
C PHE A 38 -4.69 12.33 -2.32
N CYS A 39 -5.54 12.13 -1.32
CA CYS A 39 -5.83 13.19 -0.36
C CYS A 39 -4.81 13.13 0.80
N PRO A 40 -4.57 14.24 1.53
CA PRO A 40 -3.59 14.25 2.62
C PRO A 40 -3.79 13.13 3.65
N GLN A 41 -5.05 12.75 3.90
CA GLN A 41 -5.44 11.74 4.89
C GLN A 41 -5.17 10.28 4.46
N MET A 42 -4.79 10.05 3.19
CA MET A 42 -4.33 8.75 2.67
C MET A 42 -2.83 8.53 2.84
N LEU A 43 -2.07 9.60 3.15
CA LEU A 43 -0.62 9.55 3.20
C LEU A 43 -0.12 8.96 4.51
N PHE A 44 1.13 8.50 4.50
CA PHE A 44 1.83 8.04 5.68
C PHE A 44 1.90 9.13 6.75
N GLY A 45 1.68 8.75 8.01
CA GLY A 45 1.71 9.67 9.15
C GLY A 45 0.46 10.54 9.31
N ALA A 46 -0.54 10.42 8.44
CA ALA A 46 -1.76 11.23 8.56
C ALA A 46 -2.56 10.87 9.83
N SER A 47 -2.97 11.88 10.59
CA SER A 47 -3.74 11.71 11.83
C SER A 47 -5.24 11.63 11.62
N ASP A 48 -5.73 12.02 10.44
CA ASP A 48 -7.16 12.08 10.12
C ASP A 48 -7.57 10.97 9.15
N LYS A 49 -8.84 10.60 9.20
CA LYS A 49 -9.48 9.63 8.30
C LYS A 49 -9.86 10.33 6.99
N TRP A 50 -9.66 9.62 5.88
CA TRP A 50 -10.19 10.02 4.57
C TRP A 50 -11.52 9.35 4.22
N TRP A 51 -11.99 8.43 5.07
CA TRP A 51 -13.23 7.68 4.89
C TRP A 51 -14.31 8.10 5.90
N GLY A 52 -15.54 7.63 5.66
CA GLY A 52 -16.69 7.96 6.49
C GLY A 52 -16.93 9.47 6.55
N GLN A 53 -17.21 9.97 7.76
CA GLN A 53 -17.39 11.41 8.01
C GLN A 53 -16.06 12.13 8.32
N GLY A 54 -14.92 11.49 8.05
CA GLY A 54 -13.60 11.98 8.45
C GLY A 54 -13.34 11.91 9.96
N GLY A 55 -12.58 12.86 10.48
CA GLY A 55 -12.19 12.96 11.90
C GLY A 55 -10.89 12.25 12.24
N GLY A 56 -10.47 12.35 13.49
CA GLY A 56 -9.19 11.78 13.94
C GLY A 56 -9.15 10.25 13.92
N ARG A 57 -7.95 9.71 13.72
CA ARG A 57 -7.58 8.30 13.90
C ARG A 57 -6.99 8.10 15.30
N GLY A 58 -7.10 6.88 15.84
CA GLY A 58 -6.45 6.52 17.11
C GLY A 58 -4.92 6.48 17.00
N ASN A 59 -4.41 6.06 15.84
CA ASN A 59 -3.00 6.06 15.49
C ASN A 59 -2.80 6.80 14.16
N SER A 60 -1.60 7.34 13.95
CA SER A 60 -1.21 7.90 12.65
C SER A 60 -1.24 6.82 11.59
N HIS A 61 -1.52 7.21 10.35
CA HIS A 61 -1.62 6.26 9.25
C HIS A 61 -0.27 5.57 8.98
N GLU A 62 -0.26 4.25 9.07
CA GLU A 62 0.95 3.43 9.04
C GLU A 62 1.46 3.14 7.61
N GLY A 63 0.68 3.52 6.59
CA GLY A 63 0.99 3.23 5.20
C GLY A 63 0.48 4.29 4.23
N LEU A 64 0.22 3.85 2.99
CA LEU A 64 -0.31 4.65 1.91
C LEU A 64 -1.54 3.96 1.32
N ASP A 65 -2.62 4.71 1.17
CA ASP A 65 -3.85 4.21 0.56
C ASP A 65 -3.90 4.59 -0.93
N ILE A 66 -3.88 3.57 -1.80
CA ILE A 66 -3.88 3.71 -3.26
C ILE A 66 -5.23 3.23 -3.80
N GLY A 67 -6.07 4.16 -4.24
CA GLY A 67 -7.42 3.81 -4.71
C GLY A 67 -7.98 4.72 -5.80
N THR A 68 -7.28 5.77 -6.20
CA THR A 68 -7.85 6.80 -7.08
C THR A 68 -6.81 7.35 -8.05
N TYR A 69 -7.22 7.57 -9.29
CA TYR A 69 -6.36 8.10 -10.35
C TYR A 69 -7.13 9.05 -11.26
N ARG A 70 -6.38 9.88 -11.97
CA ARG A 70 -6.89 10.75 -13.02
C ARG A 70 -6.76 10.09 -14.38
N ASP A 71 -7.80 10.14 -15.19
CA ASP A 71 -7.77 9.68 -16.58
C ASP A 71 -7.41 10.79 -17.58
N ARG A 72 -7.37 10.45 -18.87
CA ARG A 72 -6.99 11.35 -19.97
C ARG A 72 -8.02 12.43 -20.27
N TYR A 73 -9.23 12.30 -19.75
CA TYR A 73 -10.32 13.27 -19.83
C TYR A 73 -10.44 14.11 -18.56
N ASP A 74 -9.44 14.03 -17.67
CA ASP A 74 -9.41 14.67 -16.36
C ASP A 74 -10.51 14.17 -15.40
N GLY A 75 -11.09 13.01 -15.70
CA GLY A 75 -12.01 12.30 -14.82
C GLY A 75 -11.28 11.67 -13.64
N ILE A 76 -11.92 11.69 -12.47
CA ILE A 76 -11.46 10.96 -11.27
C ILE A 76 -12.03 9.55 -11.35
N GLN A 77 -11.15 8.57 -11.38
CA GLN A 77 -11.46 7.16 -11.45
C GLN A 77 -11.04 6.45 -10.18
N HIS A 78 -11.76 5.38 -9.83
CA HIS A 78 -11.51 4.58 -8.64
C HIS A 78 -11.05 3.17 -9.03
N LEU A 79 -10.19 2.58 -8.21
CA LEU A 79 -9.91 1.16 -8.27
C LEU A 79 -11.14 0.38 -7.76
N ASP A 80 -11.29 -0.85 -8.23
CA ASP A 80 -12.38 -1.75 -7.87
C ASP A 80 -11.85 -3.15 -7.49
N GLU A 81 -12.74 -4.05 -7.11
CA GLU A 81 -12.41 -5.44 -6.70
C GLU A 81 -11.78 -6.29 -7.81
N THR A 82 -11.82 -5.85 -9.07
CA THR A 82 -11.14 -6.52 -10.19
C THR A 82 -9.66 -6.13 -10.28
N THR A 83 -9.26 -5.10 -9.53
CA THR A 83 -7.88 -4.60 -9.51
C THR A 83 -6.95 -5.64 -8.90
N THR A 84 -6.00 -6.09 -9.70
CA THR A 84 -4.91 -6.98 -9.33
C THR A 84 -3.82 -6.23 -8.57
N VAL A 85 -3.35 -6.84 -7.49
CA VAL A 85 -2.23 -6.37 -6.66
C VAL A 85 -1.00 -7.23 -6.97
N PRO A 86 0.07 -6.66 -7.55
CA PRO A 86 1.33 -7.35 -7.74
C PRO A 86 2.22 -7.28 -6.50
N ALA A 87 3.16 -8.21 -6.35
CA ALA A 87 4.28 -8.04 -5.43
C ALA A 87 5.15 -6.87 -5.90
N ALA A 88 5.48 -5.95 -5.00
CA ALA A 88 6.28 -4.76 -5.33
C ALA A 88 7.75 -5.10 -5.57
N VAL A 89 8.25 -6.10 -4.84
CA VAL A 89 9.65 -6.52 -4.78
C VAL A 89 9.66 -8.03 -4.60
N ASP A 90 10.70 -8.69 -5.11
CA ASP A 90 10.98 -10.10 -4.84
C ASP A 90 10.95 -10.35 -3.32
N GLY A 91 10.36 -11.48 -2.92
CA GLY A 91 10.25 -11.82 -1.51
C GLY A 91 9.65 -13.19 -1.30
N VAL A 92 9.32 -13.48 -0.05
CA VAL A 92 8.66 -14.72 0.37
C VAL A 92 7.38 -14.34 1.11
N VAL A 93 6.28 -15.03 0.82
CA VAL A 93 5.03 -14.86 1.56
C VAL A 93 5.25 -15.29 3.00
N ALA A 94 5.32 -14.32 3.91
CA ALA A 94 5.64 -14.56 5.31
C ALA A 94 4.38 -14.83 6.14
N ALA A 95 3.27 -14.16 5.83
CA ALA A 95 1.97 -14.42 6.43
C ALA A 95 0.82 -13.91 5.57
N MET A 96 -0.38 -14.37 5.91
CA MET A 96 -1.64 -13.79 5.46
C MET A 96 -2.54 -13.65 6.68
N ILE A 97 -2.83 -12.42 7.09
CA ILE A 97 -3.60 -12.13 8.30
C ILE A 97 -4.99 -11.59 7.94
N ASP A 98 -5.96 -11.81 8.83
CA ASP A 98 -7.27 -11.17 8.69
C ASP A 98 -7.17 -9.66 8.90
N ASP A 99 -7.98 -8.94 8.13
CA ASP A 99 -7.98 -7.49 8.04
C ASP A 99 -9.43 -6.98 8.02
N PHE A 100 -9.64 -5.72 8.39
CA PHE A 100 -10.96 -5.11 8.54
C PHE A 100 -11.78 -5.07 7.23
N LEU A 101 -11.12 -5.09 6.07
CA LEU A 101 -11.77 -5.17 4.75
C LEU A 101 -11.47 -6.46 3.98
N GLY A 102 -10.83 -7.46 4.57
CA GLY A 102 -10.45 -8.69 3.86
C GLY A 102 -9.25 -9.38 4.52
N LYS A 103 -8.15 -9.51 3.76
CA LYS A 103 -6.89 -10.03 4.27
C LYS A 103 -5.73 -9.11 3.90
N THR A 104 -4.69 -9.18 4.72
CA THR A 104 -3.39 -8.59 4.42
C THR A 104 -2.40 -9.68 4.02
N VAL A 105 -1.81 -9.55 2.83
CA VAL A 105 -0.66 -10.39 2.43
C VAL A 105 0.62 -9.72 2.92
N ILE A 106 1.47 -10.47 3.60
CA ILE A 106 2.75 -9.98 4.13
C ILE A 106 3.89 -10.68 3.41
N LEU A 107 4.75 -9.92 2.74
CA LEU A 107 5.97 -10.45 2.14
C LEU A 107 7.18 -10.05 2.98
N ARG A 108 8.11 -10.98 3.18
CA ARG A 108 9.43 -10.73 3.74
C ARG A 108 10.46 -10.60 2.62
N HIS A 109 11.31 -9.60 2.75
CA HIS A 109 12.41 -9.30 1.84
C HIS A 109 13.72 -9.34 2.62
N CYS A 110 14.66 -10.15 2.15
CA CYS A 110 15.99 -10.24 2.76
C CYS A 110 16.81 -8.99 2.41
N CYS A 111 17.11 -8.14 3.40
CA CYS A 111 18.06 -7.05 3.21
C CYS A 111 19.50 -7.54 3.44
N ARG A 112 20.47 -6.92 2.75
CA ARG A 112 21.90 -7.26 2.87
C ARG A 112 22.49 -6.97 4.25
N ASP A 113 21.84 -6.12 5.03
CA ASP A 113 22.27 -5.70 6.36
C ASP A 113 21.72 -6.61 7.47
N GLY A 114 21.05 -7.70 7.12
CA GLY A 114 20.50 -8.67 8.07
C GLY A 114 19.22 -8.23 8.77
N ALA A 115 18.68 -7.05 8.46
CA ALA A 115 17.35 -6.65 8.88
C ALA A 115 16.28 -7.20 7.92
N ASP A 116 15.15 -7.65 8.46
CA ASP A 116 14.01 -7.99 7.62
C ASP A 116 13.30 -6.70 7.20
N LEU A 117 12.96 -6.62 5.91
CA LEU A 117 11.98 -5.66 5.41
C LEU A 117 10.71 -6.43 5.11
N LEU A 118 9.58 -5.92 5.59
CA LEU A 118 8.26 -6.45 5.28
C LEU A 118 7.51 -5.47 4.38
N SER A 119 6.76 -5.99 3.42
CA SER A 119 5.69 -5.26 2.75
C SER A 119 4.35 -5.89 3.10
N LEU A 120 3.39 -5.04 3.46
CA LEU A 120 2.04 -5.43 3.86
C LEU A 120 1.06 -4.88 2.83
N TYR A 121 0.29 -5.77 2.21
CA TYR A 121 -0.73 -5.46 1.21
C TYR A 121 -2.12 -5.70 1.81
N GLY A 122 -2.70 -4.66 2.38
CA GLY A 122 -4.01 -4.69 3.06
C GLY A 122 -5.19 -4.55 2.10
N HIS A 123 -6.36 -4.95 2.60
CA HIS A 123 -7.67 -4.88 1.94
C HIS A 123 -7.72 -5.71 0.67
N THR A 124 -7.16 -6.92 0.76
CA THR A 124 -7.02 -7.81 -0.40
C THR A 124 -7.77 -9.12 -0.22
N GLN A 125 -8.03 -9.76 -1.36
CA GLN A 125 -8.36 -11.17 -1.48
C GLN A 125 -7.13 -11.87 -2.07
N PRO A 126 -6.36 -12.66 -1.27
CA PRO A 126 -5.18 -13.36 -1.76
C PRO A 126 -5.52 -14.28 -2.93
N ARG A 127 -4.61 -14.36 -3.91
CA ARG A 127 -4.76 -15.22 -5.09
C ARG A 127 -4.94 -16.67 -4.64
N ALA A 128 -5.86 -17.39 -5.29
CA ALA A 128 -6.02 -18.82 -5.08
C ALA A 128 -4.66 -19.55 -5.22
N GLY A 129 -4.34 -20.38 -4.23
CA GLY A 129 -3.08 -21.14 -4.19
C GLY A 129 -1.85 -20.33 -3.78
N LEU A 130 -1.97 -19.05 -3.38
CA LEU A 130 -0.92 -18.37 -2.63
C LEU A 130 -0.75 -19.07 -1.28
N ARG A 131 0.50 -19.33 -0.88
CA ARG A 131 0.84 -20.08 0.35
C ARG A 131 1.96 -19.36 1.09
N ILE A 132 1.98 -19.50 2.40
CA ILE A 132 3.10 -19.09 3.25
C ILE A 132 4.36 -19.86 2.80
N ASP A 133 5.52 -19.25 2.97
CA ASP A 133 6.85 -19.71 2.55
C ASP A 133 7.06 -19.82 1.03
N ARG A 134 6.08 -19.37 0.23
CA ARG A 134 6.21 -19.33 -1.22
C ARG A 134 7.06 -18.11 -1.65
N PRO A 135 8.13 -18.30 -2.44
CA PRO A 135 8.80 -17.20 -3.12
C PRO A 135 7.89 -16.54 -4.16
N VAL A 136 7.95 -15.22 -4.24
CA VAL A 136 7.27 -14.41 -5.26
C VAL A 136 8.26 -13.46 -5.90
N THR A 137 8.02 -13.15 -7.17
CA THR A 137 8.84 -12.20 -7.93
C THR A 137 8.11 -10.86 -8.07
N ALA A 138 8.86 -9.76 -8.18
CA ALA A 138 8.32 -8.44 -8.41
C ALA A 138 7.42 -8.44 -9.67
N GLY A 139 6.21 -7.90 -9.56
CA GLY A 139 5.18 -7.94 -10.60
C GLY A 139 4.31 -9.21 -10.58
N GLU A 140 4.64 -10.25 -9.82
CA GLU A 140 3.78 -11.43 -9.68
C GLU A 140 2.46 -11.04 -9.01
N ARG A 141 1.33 -11.48 -9.60
CA ARG A 141 -0.01 -11.28 -9.04
C ARG A 141 -0.17 -12.02 -7.72
N ILE A 142 -0.32 -11.32 -6.60
CA ILE A 142 -0.47 -11.93 -5.28
C ILE A 142 -1.90 -11.84 -4.75
N ALA A 143 -2.68 -10.87 -5.18
CA ALA A 143 -4.06 -10.69 -4.72
C ALA A 143 -4.91 -9.85 -5.69
N THR A 144 -6.18 -9.70 -5.38
CA THR A 144 -7.04 -8.61 -5.90
C THR A 144 -7.52 -7.74 -4.74
N LEU A 145 -8.00 -6.54 -5.01
CA LEU A 145 -8.62 -5.70 -3.98
C LEU A 145 -9.94 -6.29 -3.51
N MET A 146 -10.23 -6.10 -2.22
CA MET A 146 -11.50 -6.47 -1.65
C MET A 146 -12.41 -5.24 -1.58
N ARG A 147 -13.66 -5.44 -1.97
CA ARG A 147 -14.72 -4.45 -1.76
C ARG A 147 -15.16 -4.49 -0.30
N PRO A 148 -15.26 -3.34 0.38
CA PRO A 148 -15.86 -3.28 1.71
C PRO A 148 -17.25 -3.90 1.72
N ALA A 149 -17.48 -4.87 2.61
CA ALA A 149 -18.76 -5.58 2.72
C ALA A 149 -19.82 -4.78 3.49
N ASP A 150 -19.38 -3.89 4.39
CA ASP A 150 -20.29 -3.10 5.25
C ASP A 150 -20.60 -1.74 4.59
N VAL A 151 -21.86 -1.57 4.20
CA VAL A 151 -22.40 -0.31 3.65
C VAL A 151 -22.30 0.86 4.64
N ASN A 152 -22.13 0.59 5.94
CA ASN A 152 -21.93 1.64 6.96
C ASN A 152 -20.48 2.12 7.02
N PHE A 153 -19.53 1.36 6.45
CA PHE A 153 -18.14 1.78 6.27
C PHE A 153 -17.98 2.39 4.88
N SER A 154 -18.30 3.68 4.78
CA SER A 154 -18.11 4.48 3.55
C SER A 154 -16.62 4.68 3.26
N VAL A 155 -15.99 3.67 2.67
CA VAL A 155 -14.63 3.74 2.16
C VAL A 155 -14.61 3.18 0.74
N SER A 156 -13.94 3.87 -0.17
CA SER A 156 -13.77 3.38 -1.55
C SER A 156 -12.78 2.21 -1.55
N THR A 157 -12.93 1.27 -2.49
CA THR A 157 -11.96 0.19 -2.69
C THR A 157 -10.56 0.77 -2.93
N HIS A 158 -9.58 0.31 -2.16
CA HIS A 158 -8.20 0.80 -2.21
C HIS A 158 -7.24 -0.29 -1.71
N LEU A 159 -5.98 -0.17 -2.12
CA LEU A 159 -4.87 -0.91 -1.52
C LEU A 159 -4.34 -0.10 -0.34
N HIS A 160 -4.27 -0.69 0.85
CA HIS A 160 -3.43 -0.17 1.92
C HIS A 160 -2.05 -0.81 1.82
N LEU A 161 -1.02 -0.01 1.53
CA LEU A 161 0.36 -0.50 1.41
C LEU A 161 1.21 0.05 2.55
N SER A 162 1.85 -0.85 3.30
CA SER A 162 2.83 -0.49 4.34
C SER A 162 4.17 -1.17 4.09
N PHE A 163 5.26 -0.48 4.45
CA PHE A 163 6.60 -1.06 4.51
C PHE A 163 7.11 -0.96 5.95
N VAL A 164 7.63 -2.06 6.47
CA VAL A 164 8.10 -2.14 7.86
C VAL A 164 9.49 -2.73 7.90
N ARG A 165 10.41 -2.04 8.56
CA ARG A 165 11.72 -2.57 8.89
C ARG A 165 11.69 -3.22 10.27
N CYS A 166 12.17 -4.45 10.37
CA CYS A 166 12.29 -5.20 11.62
C CYS A 166 13.75 -5.22 12.08
N THR A 167 14.02 -4.72 13.29
CA THR A 167 15.33 -4.91 13.95
C THR A 167 15.24 -6.12 14.90
N GLY A 168 15.70 -7.29 14.47
CA GLY A 168 15.61 -8.54 15.23
C GLY A 168 14.80 -9.62 14.51
N SER A 169 14.41 -10.69 15.22
CA SER A 169 13.54 -11.72 14.67
C SER A 169 12.19 -11.12 14.28
N SER A 170 11.78 -11.29 13.02
CA SER A 170 10.54 -10.72 12.51
C SER A 170 9.31 -11.38 13.17
N PRO A 171 8.47 -10.63 13.90
CA PRO A 171 7.35 -11.17 14.67
C PRO A 171 6.12 -11.40 13.78
N VAL A 172 6.32 -11.94 12.57
CA VAL A 172 5.29 -11.98 11.52
C VAL A 172 4.01 -12.67 12.00
N GLU A 173 4.14 -13.68 12.85
CA GLU A 173 3.01 -14.43 13.41
C GLU A 173 2.16 -13.61 14.38
N ASP A 174 2.72 -12.56 15.00
CA ASP A 174 2.06 -11.68 15.97
C ASP A 174 1.55 -10.38 15.35
N LEU A 175 1.70 -10.20 14.02
CA LEU A 175 1.29 -8.97 13.35
C LEU A 175 -0.24 -8.87 13.26
N HIS A 176 -0.78 -7.84 13.89
CA HIS A 176 -2.17 -7.44 13.76
C HIS A 176 -2.25 -5.93 13.60
N TRP A 177 -3.15 -5.44 12.74
CA TRP A 177 -3.32 -3.99 12.51
C TRP A 177 -3.62 -3.19 13.79
N ASN A 178 -4.24 -3.82 14.80
CA ASN A 178 -4.55 -3.16 16.07
C ASN A 178 -3.32 -2.95 16.97
N THR A 179 -2.25 -3.72 16.76
CA THR A 179 -1.08 -3.74 17.66
C THR A 179 0.22 -3.40 16.95
N ILE A 180 0.29 -3.51 15.62
CA ILE A 180 1.52 -3.43 14.84
C ILE A 180 2.29 -2.12 15.03
N GLY A 181 1.60 -0.98 15.11
CA GLY A 181 2.20 0.32 15.39
C GLY A 181 2.88 0.44 16.77
N ALA A 182 2.57 -0.46 17.70
CA ALA A 182 3.12 -0.45 19.06
C ALA A 182 4.19 -1.53 19.30
N ILE A 183 4.48 -2.40 18.32
CA ILE A 183 5.45 -3.48 18.48
C ILE A 183 6.88 -2.90 18.51
N PRO A 184 7.66 -3.10 19.60
CA PRO A 184 9.04 -2.65 19.66
C PRO A 184 9.90 -3.29 18.57
N GLY A 185 10.77 -2.49 17.94
CA GLY A 185 11.65 -2.96 16.87
C GLY A 185 11.03 -2.99 15.48
N LEU A 186 9.78 -2.57 15.33
CA LEU A 186 9.19 -2.24 14.03
C LEU A 186 9.35 -0.75 13.75
N THR A 187 9.78 -0.42 12.53
CA THR A 187 9.83 0.95 12.04
C THR A 187 9.13 1.02 10.70
N PHE A 188 8.00 1.72 10.66
CA PHE A 188 7.29 1.97 9.41
C PHE A 188 8.08 2.96 8.55
N ILE A 189 8.07 2.69 7.24
CA ILE A 189 8.73 3.49 6.22
C ILE A 189 7.63 4.12 5.37
N ASP A 190 7.74 5.42 5.09
CA ASP A 190 6.87 6.11 4.15
C ASP A 190 6.89 5.39 2.79
N PRO A 191 5.77 4.79 2.34
CA PRO A 191 5.72 4.06 1.08
C PRO A 191 5.84 4.97 -0.13
N LEU A 192 5.43 6.25 -0.03
CA LEU A 192 5.34 7.15 -1.17
C LEU A 192 6.66 7.34 -1.95
N PRO A 193 7.82 7.61 -1.29
CA PRO A 193 9.12 7.65 -1.97
C PRO A 193 9.59 6.27 -2.46
N VAL A 194 9.10 5.18 -1.87
CA VAL A 194 9.49 3.80 -2.23
C VAL A 194 8.78 3.33 -3.50
N ILE A 195 7.48 3.61 -3.62
CA ILE A 195 6.67 3.13 -4.75
C ILE A 195 7.00 3.83 -6.06
N GLY A 196 7.63 5.01 -6.01
CA GLY A 196 8.06 5.80 -7.16
C GLY A 196 6.95 5.99 -8.19
N CYS A 197 6.00 6.89 -7.98
CA CYS A 197 4.89 7.03 -8.93
C CYS A 197 4.68 8.48 -9.33
N ARG A 198 4.01 8.68 -10.46
CA ARG A 198 3.45 9.99 -10.77
C ARG A 198 2.17 10.17 -9.97
N TYR A 199 2.14 11.17 -9.09
CA TYR A 199 0.99 11.46 -8.26
C TYR A 199 0.76 12.95 -8.06
N ARG A 200 -0.43 13.28 -7.56
CA ARG A 200 -0.76 14.59 -7.02
C ARG A 200 -1.51 14.44 -5.70
N VAL A 201 -1.13 15.25 -4.72
CA VAL A 201 -1.94 15.43 -3.50
C VAL A 201 -2.99 16.50 -3.78
N VAL A 202 -4.25 16.14 -3.66
CA VAL A 202 -5.39 17.01 -3.94
C VAL A 202 -6.44 16.86 -2.85
N ASP A 203 -7.26 17.89 -2.68
CA ASP A 203 -8.52 17.72 -1.96
C ASP A 203 -9.51 16.99 -2.90
N ILE A 204 -10.02 15.82 -2.49
CA ILE A 204 -10.96 15.02 -3.29
C ILE A 204 -12.34 15.17 -2.66
N PRO A 205 -13.22 16.06 -3.18
CA PRO A 205 -14.51 16.35 -2.55
C PRO A 205 -15.42 15.12 -2.44
N SER A 206 -15.34 14.19 -3.40
CA SER A 206 -16.14 12.95 -3.41
C SER A 206 -15.77 11.95 -2.33
N MET A 207 -14.66 12.16 -1.61
CA MET A 207 -14.23 11.32 -0.49
C MET A 207 -14.56 11.93 0.88
N ARG A 208 -14.88 13.23 0.92
CA ARG A 208 -15.51 13.83 2.08
C ARG A 208 -16.99 13.49 1.97
N ALA A 209 -17.51 12.64 2.85
CA ALA A 209 -18.96 12.49 2.95
C ALA A 209 -19.56 13.89 3.04
N SER A 210 -20.46 14.20 2.10
CA SER A 210 -21.23 15.44 2.13
C SER A 210 -21.91 15.52 3.49
N LYS A 211 -21.59 16.57 4.27
CA LYS A 211 -22.36 16.90 5.47
C LYS A 211 -23.83 17.04 5.04
N PRO A 212 -24.78 16.39 5.73
CA PRO A 212 -26.19 16.72 5.56
C PRO A 212 -26.44 18.19 5.93
#